data_AF-A0A940R084-F1
#
_entry.id   AF-A0A940R084-F1
#
_cell.length_a   1.000
_cell.length_b   1.000
_cell.length_c   1.000
_cell.angle_alpha   90.00
_cell.angle_beta   90.00
_cell.angle_gamma   90.00
#
_symmetry.space_group_name_H-M   'P 1'
#
loop_
_entity.id
_entity.type
_entity.pdbx_description
1 polymer ?
#
loop_
_entity_poly.entity_id
_entity_poly.type
_entity_poly.pdbx_seq_one_letter_code
_entity_poly.pdbx_strand_id
1 'polypeptide(L)' 'VYENARDVIDLQVSKKLLNNRLELKLAYGDILNQKVTFYENIDSKRTYNKKTDRIFSQFTPGSNITFGLTYDFLP' A
#
# COMPACT_ATOMS: atom_id res chain seq x y z
N VAL A 1 -18.77 -11.93 1.39
CA VAL A 1 -17.43 -11.74 1.99
C VAL A 1 -17.05 -10.28 1.82
N TYR A 2 -16.69 -9.60 2.91
CA TYR A 2 -16.26 -8.20 2.95
C TYR A 2 -14.76 -8.13 3.25
N GLU A 3 -14.10 -7.04 2.85
CA GLU A 3 -12.73 -6.73 3.27
C GLU A 3 -12.76 -5.73 4.43
N ASN A 4 -11.97 -5.99 5.47
CA ASN A 4 -11.78 -5.03 6.55
C ASN A 4 -10.83 -3.91 6.07
N ALA A 5 -11.23 -2.67 6.31
CA ALA A 5 -10.38 -1.51 6.04
C ALA A 5 -9.08 -1.61 6.85
N ARG A 6 -7.99 -1.17 6.23
CA ARG A 6 -6.65 -1.13 6.82
C ARG A 6 -5.98 0.19 6.47
N ASP A 7 -5.05 0.62 7.31
CA ASP A 7 -4.24 1.81 7.05
C ASP A 7 -3.10 1.44 6.11
N VAL A 8 -2.86 2.31 5.12
CA VAL A 8 -1.76 2.17 4.16
C VAL A 8 -0.99 3.48 4.14
N ILE A 9 0.33 3.39 4.28
CA ILE A 9 1.25 4.53 4.20
C ILE A 9 2.27 4.23 3.12
N ASP A 10 2.43 5.19 2.20
CA ASP A 10 3.41 5.16 1.13
C ASP A 10 4.34 6.37 1.25
N LEU A 11 5.64 6.16 1.05
CA LEU A 11 6.65 7.21 1.02
C LEU A 11 7.32 7.23 -0.34
N GLN A 12 7.50 8.42 -0.90
CA GLN A 12 8.27 8.62 -2.12
C GLN A 12 9.22 9.80 -1.97
N VAL A 13 10.46 9.58 -2.38
CA VAL A 13 11.48 10.63 -2.47
C VAL A 13 12.09 10.62 -3.86
N SER A 14 12.37 11.79 -4.41
CA SER A 14 13.11 11.91 -5.67
C SER A 14 14.12 13.04 -5.65
N LYS A 15 15.13 12.91 -6.51
CA LYS A 15 16.19 13.89 -6.68
C LYS A 15 16.45 14.12 -8.16
N LYS A 16 16.37 15.39 -8.56
CA LYS A 16 16.77 15.85 -9.88
C LYS A 16 18.26 16.21 -9.91
N LEU A 17 18.91 15.86 -11.01
CA LEU A 17 20.34 15.95 -11.29
C LEU A 17 20.52 16.39 -12.76
N LEU A 18 21.77 16.68 -13.17
CA LEU A 18 22.12 17.04 -14.56
C LEU A 18 21.25 18.17 -15.12
N ASN A 19 21.19 19.32 -14.43
CA ASN A 19 20.34 20.45 -14.79
C ASN A 19 18.87 20.04 -14.95
N ASN A 20 18.36 19.27 -14.00
CA ASN A 20 17.00 18.73 -13.96
C ASN A 20 16.65 17.72 -15.05
N ARG A 21 17.62 17.25 -15.86
CA ARG A 21 17.39 16.25 -16.91
C ARG A 21 17.39 14.81 -16.43
N LEU A 22 17.98 14.53 -15.27
CA LEU A 22 18.01 13.19 -14.69
C LEU A 22 17.25 13.19 -13.38
N GLU A 23 16.22 12.36 -13.23
CA GLU A 23 15.52 12.17 -11.98
C GLU A 23 15.74 10.73 -11.47
N LEU A 24 16.22 10.63 -10.24
CA LEU A 24 16.25 9.38 -9.49
C LEU A 24 15.11 9.40 -8.48
N LYS A 25 14.35 8.31 -8.38
CA LYS A 25 13.17 8.21 -7.53
C LYS A 25 13.21 6.88 -6.76
N LEU A 26 12.93 6.96 -5.47
CA LEU A 26 12.76 5.80 -4.60
C LEU A 26 11.38 5.90 -3.97
N ALA A 27 10.59 4.84 -4.11
CA ALA A 27 9.29 4.71 -3.45
C ALA A 27 9.31 3.47 -2.56
N TYR A 28 8.74 3.61 -1.36
CA TYR A 28 8.47 2.52 -0.44
C TYR A 28 6.96 2.51 -0.14
N GLY A 29 6.25 1.55 -0.71
CA GLY A 29 4.80 1.43 -0.59
C GLY A 29 4.35 0.34 0.37
N ASP A 30 3.15 0.51 0.93
CA ASP A 30 2.55 -0.29 1.99
C ASP A 30 3.52 -0.53 3.17
N ILE A 31 4.08 0.57 3.71
CA ILE A 31 5.12 0.55 4.76
C ILE A 31 4.64 -0.16 6.03
N LEU A 32 3.36 0.00 6.36
CA LEU A 32 2.78 -0.62 7.55
C LEU A 32 2.60 -2.13 7.38
N ASN A 33 2.51 -2.62 6.13
CA ASN A 33 2.36 -4.03 5.78
C ASN A 33 1.24 -4.73 6.59
N GLN A 34 0.11 -4.03 6.75
CA GLN A 34 -1.01 -4.53 7.53
C GLN A 34 -1.68 -5.71 6.80
N LYS A 35 -2.22 -6.67 7.56
CA LYS A 35 -2.89 -7.83 7.00
C LYS A 35 -4.18 -7.43 6.28
N VAL A 36 -4.37 -7.95 5.07
CA VAL A 36 -5.67 -7.94 4.40
C VAL A 36 -6.55 -8.98 5.08
N THR A 37 -7.73 -8.57 5.57
CA THR A 37 -8.65 -9.49 6.26
C THR A 37 -9.98 -9.50 5.55
N PHE A 38 -10.32 -10.65 4.98
CA PHE A 38 -11.64 -10.94 4.44
C PHE A 38 -12.50 -11.63 5.48
N TYR A 39 -13.71 -11.12 5.69
CA TYR A 39 -14.61 -11.61 6.73
C TYR A 39 -16.04 -11.73 6.23
N GLU A 40 -16.84 -12.47 6.98
CA GLU A 40 -18.28 -12.54 6.84
C GLU A 40 -18.90 -11.92 8.07
N ASN A 41 -19.71 -10.88 7.82
CA ASN A 41 -20.47 -10.25 8.86
C ASN A 41 -21.67 -11.14 9.20
N ILE A 42 -21.74 -11.54 10.48
CA ILE A 42 -22.81 -12.40 11.00
C ILE A 42 -23.75 -11.66 11.96
N ASP A 43 -23.56 -10.35 12.13
CA ASP A 43 -24.39 -9.50 12.98
C ASP A 43 -25.18 -8.46 12.15
N SER A 44 -25.95 -7.61 12.83
CA SER A 44 -26.79 -6.58 12.20
C SER A 44 -26.07 -5.25 11.98
N LYS A 45 -24.83 -5.09 12.48
CA LYS A 45 -24.03 -3.87 12.32
C LYS A 45 -23.36 -3.89 10.96
N ARG A 46 -22.87 -2.73 10.50
CA ARG A 46 -22.15 -2.61 9.20
C ARG A 46 -20.65 -2.40 9.39
N THR A 47 -20.13 -2.72 10.56
CA THR A 47 -18.75 -2.48 10.96
C THR A 47 -18.08 -3.80 11.29
N TYR A 48 -16.82 -3.97 10.89
CA TYR A 48 -16.05 -5.15 11.25
C TYR A 48 -15.92 -5.30 12.78
N ASN A 49 -16.21 -6.50 13.27
CA ASN A 49 -16.04 -6.86 14.66
C ASN A 49 -15.25 -8.16 14.78
N LYS A 50 -13.99 -8.03 15.20
CA LYS A 50 -13.05 -9.15 15.37
C LYS A 50 -13.54 -10.26 16.31
N LYS A 51 -14.48 -10.00 17.21
CA LYS A 51 -14.99 -11.00 18.16
C LYS A 51 -16.16 -11.83 17.61
N THR A 52 -16.94 -11.27 16.69
CA THR A 52 -18.17 -11.88 16.20
C THR A 52 -18.03 -12.32 14.75
N ASP A 53 -17.36 -11.54 13.92
CA ASP A 53 -17.27 -11.80 12.49
C ASP A 53 -16.36 -12.98 12.19
N ARG A 54 -16.78 -13.81 11.23
CA ARG A 54 -16.01 -14.97 10.81
C ARG A 54 -14.96 -14.54 9.80
N ILE A 55 -13.68 -14.80 10.10
CA ILE A 55 -12.60 -14.57 9.13
C ILE A 55 -12.67 -15.66 8.06
N PHE A 56 -12.84 -15.25 6.81
CA PHE A 56 -12.82 -16.14 5.65
C PHE A 56 -11.39 -16.37 5.16
N SER A 57 -10.61 -15.31 5.03
CA SER A 57 -9.21 -15.36 4.59
C SER A 57 -8.43 -14.18 5.16
N GLN A 58 -7.15 -14.40 5.45
CA GLN A 58 -6.25 -13.34 5.88
C GLN A 58 -4.86 -13.59 5.30
N PHE A 59 -4.27 -12.55 4.70
CA PHE A 59 -2.91 -12.63 4.18
C PHE A 59 -2.18 -11.30 4.32
N THR A 60 -0.86 -11.36 4.22
CA THR A 60 0.03 -10.19 4.24
C THR A 60 0.62 -10.01 2.85
N PRO A 61 0.25 -8.96 2.09
CA PRO A 61 0.70 -8.79 0.72
C PRO A 61 2.19 -8.44 0.61
N GLY A 62 2.78 -7.88 1.67
CA GLY A 62 4.15 -7.35 1.66
C GLY A 62 4.19 -5.89 1.25
N SER A 63 5.29 -5.23 1.60
CA SER A 63 5.61 -3.87 1.16
C SER A 63 6.35 -3.91 -0.18
N ASN A 64 6.25 -2.84 -0.97
CA ASN A 64 6.94 -2.73 -2.25
C ASN A 64 8.02 -1.65 -2.21
N ILE A 65 9.20 -1.95 -2.76
CA ILE A 65 10.26 -0.94 -2.94
C ILE A 65 10.49 -0.78 -4.44
N THR A 66 10.34 0.43 -4.95
CA THR A 66 10.51 0.75 -6.37
C THR A 66 11.62 1.79 -6.54
N PHE A 67 12.60 1.47 -7.38
CA PHE A 67 13.61 2.42 -7.85
C PHE A 67 13.29 2.84 -9.28
N GLY A 68 13.31 4.14 -9.55
CA GLY A 68 13.03 4.72 -10.86
C GLY A 68 14.14 5.67 -11.30
N LEU A 69 14.46 5.60 -12.59
CA LEU A 69 15.36 6.52 -13.28
C LEU A 69 14.61 7.11 -14.48
N THR A 70 14.60 8.43 -14.60
CA THR A 70 14.02 9.14 -15.75
C THR A 70 15.07 10.09 -16.32
N TYR A 71 15.20 10.14 -17.65
CA TYR A 71 16.13 11.02 -18.34
C TYR A 71 15.44 11.79 -19.47
N ASP A 72 15.54 13.12 -19.45
CA ASP A 72 14.97 14.02 -20.44
C ASP A 72 16.00 14.36 -21.53
N PHE A 73 15.80 13.78 -22.72
CA PHE A 73 16.69 13.95 -23.87
C PHE A 73 16.56 15.30 -24.58
N LEU A 74 15.39 15.92 -24.50
CA LEU A 74 15.13 17.21 -25.14
C LEU A 74 15.51 18.36 -24.20
N PRO A 75 16.05 19.48 -24.71
CA PRO A 75 16.28 20.69 -23.91
C PRO A 75 15.03 21.38 -23.39
#